data_AF-W4IVG2-F1
#
_entry.id   AF-W4IVG2-F1
#
_cell.length_a   1.000
_cell.length_b   1.000
_cell.length_c   1.000
_cell.angle_alpha   90.00
_cell.angle_beta   90.00
_cell.angle_gamma   90.00
#
_symmetry.space_group_name_H-M   'P 1'
#
loop_
_entity.id
_entity.type
_entity.pdbx_description
1 polymer ?
#
loop_
_entity_poly.entity_id
_entity_poly.type
_entity_poly.pdbx_seq_one_letter_code
_entity_poly.pdbx_strand_id
1 'polypeptide(L)'
;MSKDKYQKQGDAIFAKLEKVNSELFSFTYGALVSQLLKDLELVDEVNEQLEKMGFNIGTRLIEEFLAKSDISFCEDFEETVNVIAKLLLWPPQFLSFERFDMDKY
;
A
#
# COMPACT_ATOMS: atom_id res chain seq x y z
N MET A 1 -14.63 18.17 -9.57
CA MET A 1 -15.43 17.26 -8.71
C MET A 1 -14.66 17.01 -7.42
N SER A 2 -15.36 16.89 -6.30
CA SER A 2 -14.85 17.15 -4.94
C SER A 2 -13.64 16.26 -4.55
N LYS A 3 -12.45 16.88 -4.44
CA LYS A 3 -11.22 16.25 -3.90
C LYS A 3 -11.40 15.70 -2.48
N ASP A 4 -12.42 16.18 -1.76
CA ASP A 4 -12.74 15.84 -0.37
C ASP A 4 -13.60 14.58 -0.23
N LYS A 5 -14.25 14.10 -1.31
CA LYS A 5 -15.11 12.91 -1.26
C LYS A 5 -14.28 11.67 -0.92
N TYR A 6 -13.23 11.42 -1.69
CA TYR A 6 -12.33 10.28 -1.51
C TYR A 6 -11.58 10.34 -0.18
N GLN A 7 -11.30 11.55 0.30
CA GLN A 7 -10.65 11.78 1.58
C GLN A 7 -11.51 11.29 2.76
N LYS A 8 -12.76 11.76 2.83
CA LYS A 8 -13.72 11.36 3.86
C LYS A 8 -14.06 9.88 3.80
N GLN A 9 -14.12 9.32 2.60
CA GLN A 9 -14.35 7.89 2.38
C GLN A 9 -13.15 7.06 2.87
N GLY A 10 -11.92 7.49 2.59
CA GLY A 10 -10.70 6.88 3.10
C GLY A 10 -10.65 6.85 4.62
N ASP A 11 -10.97 7.98 5.28
CA ASP A 11 -11.02 8.06 6.75
C ASP A 11 -12.06 7.08 7.34
N ALA A 12 -13.22 6.94 6.69
CA ALA A 12 -14.28 6.02 7.11
C ALA A 12 -13.89 4.54 6.92
N ILE A 13 -13.20 4.19 5.84
CA ILE A 13 -12.68 2.84 5.60
C ILE A 13 -11.59 2.53 6.62
N PHE A 14 -10.63 3.44 6.81
CA PHE A 14 -9.52 3.29 7.77
C PHE A 14 -10.01 3.10 9.21
N ALA A 15 -11.11 3.75 9.59
CA ALA A 15 -11.74 3.55 10.89
C ALA A 15 -12.33 2.14 11.09
N LYS A 16 -12.82 1.51 10.01
CA LYS A 16 -13.43 0.18 10.03
C LYS A 16 -12.43 -0.97 9.90
N LEU A 17 -11.26 -0.70 9.32
CA LEU A 17 -10.24 -1.73 9.11
C LEU A 17 -9.65 -2.19 10.45
N GLU A 18 -9.41 -3.50 10.55
CA GLU A 18 -8.66 -4.08 11.66
C GLU A 18 -7.20 -3.61 11.59
N LYS A 19 -6.69 -3.11 12.72
CA LYS A 19 -5.36 -2.51 12.80
C LYS A 19 -4.40 -3.49 13.43
N VAL A 20 -3.27 -3.69 12.78
CA VAL A 20 -2.14 -4.49 13.27
C VAL A 20 -0.97 -3.55 13.55
N ASN A 21 -0.10 -3.90 14.49
CA ASN A 21 1.10 -3.12 14.80
C ASN A 21 1.99 -3.02 13.55
N SER A 22 2.33 -1.80 13.14
CA SER A 22 3.23 -1.53 12.01
C SER A 22 4.63 -2.12 12.21
N GLU A 23 5.12 -2.18 13.45
CA GLU A 23 6.43 -2.76 13.77
C GLU A 23 6.44 -4.27 13.48
N LEU A 24 5.33 -4.97 13.76
CA LEU A 24 5.21 -6.40 13.47
C LEU A 24 5.28 -6.66 11.96
N PHE A 25 4.63 -5.81 11.16
CA PHE A 25 4.71 -5.88 9.71
C PHE A 25 6.15 -5.62 9.22
N SER A 26 6.80 -4.55 9.69
CA SER A 26 8.18 -4.22 9.34
C SER A 26 9.16 -5.33 9.73
N PHE A 27 9.02 -5.93 10.91
CA PHE A 27 9.86 -7.06 11.33
C PHE A 27 9.66 -8.29 10.45
N THR A 28 8.40 -8.61 10.09
CA THR A 28 8.08 -9.77 9.26
C THR A 28 8.58 -9.57 7.83
N TYR A 29 8.40 -8.38 7.27
CA TYR A 29 8.93 -8.04 5.94
C TYR A 29 10.46 -8.05 5.93
N GLY A 30 11.10 -7.49 6.96
CA GLY A 30 12.56 -7.52 7.12
C GLY A 30 13.12 -8.95 7.25
N ALA A 31 12.43 -9.83 7.97
CA ALA A 31 12.78 -11.25 8.06
C ALA A 31 12.64 -11.97 6.71
N LEU A 32 11.57 -11.69 5.95
CA LEU A 32 11.35 -12.22 4.62
C LEU A 32 12.45 -11.77 3.64
N VAL A 33 12.78 -10.47 3.61
CA VAL A 33 13.86 -9.96 2.74
C VAL A 33 15.22 -10.53 3.16
N SER A 34 15.47 -10.65 4.48
CA SER A 34 16.70 -11.26 4.99
C SER A 34 16.82 -12.74 4.59
N GLN A 35 15.70 -13.45 4.46
CA GLN A 35 15.68 -14.83 3.99
C GLN A 35 15.99 -14.88 2.49
N LEU A 36 15.35 -14.03 1.68
CA LEU A 36 15.62 -13.94 0.25
C LEU A 36 17.07 -13.60 -0.06
N LEU A 37 17.68 -12.66 0.67
CA LEU A 37 19.09 -12.30 0.50
C LEU A 37 20.07 -13.42 0.87
N LYS A 38 19.63 -14.43 1.65
CA LYS A 38 20.44 -15.62 1.94
C LYS A 38 20.26 -16.69 0.87
N ASP A 39 19.07 -16.80 0.32
CA ASP A 39 18.71 -17.83 -0.66
C ASP A 39 19.09 -17.44 -2.10
N LEU A 40 19.18 -16.14 -2.38
CA LEU A 40 19.51 -15.56 -3.68
C LEU A 40 20.76 -14.68 -3.54
N GLU A 41 21.80 -14.97 -4.30
CA GLU A 41 23.09 -14.27 -4.22
C GLU A 41 23.08 -12.91 -4.94
N LEU A 42 22.15 -12.72 -5.88
CA LEU A 42 22.02 -11.51 -6.70
C LEU A 42 20.83 -10.67 -6.27
N VAL A 43 21.06 -9.36 -6.10
CA VAL A 43 20.02 -8.39 -5.70
C VAL A 43 18.91 -8.27 -6.75
N ASP A 44 19.24 -8.45 -8.03
CA ASP A 44 18.26 -8.39 -9.11
C ASP A 44 17.24 -9.55 -9.01
N GLU A 45 17.70 -10.77 -8.71
CA GLU A 45 16.82 -11.93 -8.50
C GLU A 45 15.93 -11.76 -7.27
N VAL A 46 16.45 -11.11 -6.22
CA VAL A 46 15.67 -10.76 -5.02
C VAL A 46 14.54 -9.80 -5.38
N ASN A 47 14.83 -8.77 -6.17
CA ASN A 47 13.82 -7.79 -6.59
C ASN A 47 12.75 -8.43 -7.49
N GLU A 48 13.13 -9.30 -8.43
CA GLU A 48 12.17 -10.06 -9.25
C GLU A 48 11.24 -10.93 -8.39
N GLN A 49 11.77 -11.60 -7.36
CA GLN A 49 10.95 -12.38 -6.45
C GLN A 49 10.05 -11.51 -5.56
N LEU A 50 10.55 -10.37 -5.08
CA LEU A 50 9.75 -9.42 -4.31
C LEU A 50 8.60 -8.86 -5.16
N GLU A 51 8.86 -8.51 -6.43
CA GLU A 51 7.83 -8.06 -7.37
C GLU A 51 6.78 -9.14 -7.60
N LYS A 52 7.20 -10.38 -7.87
CA LYS A 52 6.29 -11.51 -8.08
C LYS A 52 5.42 -11.78 -6.85
N MET A 53 5.99 -11.74 -5.66
CA MET A 53 5.22 -11.89 -4.42
C MET A 53 4.25 -10.72 -4.22
N GLY A 54 4.72 -9.48 -4.44
CA GLY A 54 3.90 -8.28 -4.36
C GLY A 54 2.71 -8.30 -5.32
N PHE A 55 2.91 -8.76 -6.56
CA PHE A 55 1.85 -8.93 -7.54
C PHE A 55 0.79 -9.94 -7.06
N ASN A 56 1.22 -11.13 -6.63
CA ASN A 56 0.30 -12.17 -6.14
C ASN A 56 -0.48 -11.75 -4.90
N ILE A 57 0.16 -11.01 -3.98
CA ILE A 57 -0.49 -10.42 -2.81
C ILE A 57 -1.49 -9.35 -3.26
N GLY A 58 -1.09 -8.45 -4.17
CA GLY A 58 -1.93 -7.38 -4.70
C GLY A 58 -3.19 -7.89 -5.41
N THR A 59 -3.08 -8.98 -6.19
CA THR A 59 -4.24 -9.62 -6.84
C THR A 59 -5.26 -10.16 -5.84
N ARG A 60 -4.84 -10.56 -4.63
CA ARG A 60 -5.76 -10.97 -3.57
C ARG A 60 -6.32 -9.76 -2.81
N LEU A 61 -5.48 -8.75 -2.56
CA LEU A 61 -5.86 -7.54 -1.85
C LEU A 61 -6.91 -6.72 -2.60
N ILE A 62 -6.87 -6.70 -3.94
CA ILE A 62 -7.83 -5.91 -4.73
C ILE A 62 -9.28 -6.41 -4.54
N GLU A 63 -9.49 -7.71 -4.36
CA GLU A 63 -10.82 -8.28 -4.10
C GLU A 63 -11.39 -7.76 -2.78
N GLU A 64 -10.57 -7.80 -1.72
CA GLU A 64 -10.95 -7.28 -0.40
C GLU A 64 -11.12 -5.75 -0.41
N PHE A 65 -10.27 -5.03 -1.14
CA PHE A 65 -10.37 -3.59 -1.31
C PHE A 65 -11.70 -3.19 -1.96
N LEU A 66 -12.06 -3.83 -3.08
CA LEU A 66 -13.32 -3.55 -3.76
C LEU A 66 -14.54 -3.90 -2.87
N ALA A 67 -14.46 -4.99 -2.11
CA ALA A 67 -15.53 -5.39 -1.19
C ALA A 67 -15.73 -4.43 -0.01
N LYS A 68 -14.67 -3.75 0.45
CA LYS A 68 -14.72 -2.85 1.62
C LYS A 68 -14.86 -1.37 1.29
N SER A 69 -14.50 -0.97 0.06
CA SER A 69 -14.41 0.44 -0.30
C SER A 69 -15.67 1.02 -0.95
N ASP A 70 -16.61 0.19 -1.39
CA ASP A 70 -17.85 0.60 -2.09
C ASP A 70 -17.59 1.56 -3.27
N ILE A 71 -16.46 1.39 -3.96
CA ILE A 71 -16.08 2.22 -5.11
C ILE A 71 -16.64 1.58 -6.39
N SER A 72 -17.22 2.40 -7.27
CA SER A 72 -17.57 2.01 -8.64
C SER A 72 -16.32 1.85 -9.51
N PHE A 73 -16.46 1.29 -10.71
CA PHE A 73 -15.35 1.24 -11.67
C PHE A 73 -14.78 2.65 -11.92
N CYS A 74 -13.46 2.79 -11.84
CA CYS A 74 -12.76 4.03 -12.18
C CYS A 74 -12.76 4.18 -13.71
N GLU A 75 -13.11 5.37 -14.21
CA GLU A 75 -13.19 5.61 -15.65
C GLU A 75 -11.85 6.12 -16.21
N ASP A 76 -11.11 6.88 -15.40
CA ASP A 76 -9.85 7.52 -15.77
C ASP A 76 -8.67 7.05 -14.91
N PHE A 77 -7.47 7.15 -15.47
CA PHE A 77 -6.23 6.86 -14.72
C PHE A 77 -6.02 7.86 -13.57
N GLU A 78 -6.36 9.14 -13.77
CA GLU A 78 -6.29 10.16 -12.70
C GLU A 78 -7.20 9.79 -11.52
N GLU A 79 -8.39 9.26 -11.79
CA GLU A 79 -9.31 8.79 -10.75
C GLU A 79 -8.73 7.59 -10.01
N THR A 80 -8.17 6.63 -10.75
CA THR A 80 -7.53 5.44 -10.18
C THR A 80 -6.39 5.82 -9.21
N VAL A 81 -5.52 6.76 -9.60
CA VAL A 81 -4.43 7.26 -8.75
C VAL A 81 -4.97 7.95 -7.50
N ASN A 82 -6.01 8.79 -7.65
CA ASN A 82 -6.64 9.46 -6.52
C ASN A 82 -7.27 8.46 -5.53
N VAL A 83 -7.89 7.39 -6.04
CA VAL A 83 -8.47 6.32 -5.23
C VAL A 83 -7.37 5.59 -4.45
N ILE A 84 -6.30 5.17 -5.12
CA ILE A 84 -5.17 4.49 -4.46
C ILE A 84 -4.55 5.39 -3.38
N ALA A 85 -4.23 6.65 -3.72
CA ALA A 85 -3.57 7.57 -2.81
C ALA A 85 -4.41 7.87 -1.55
N LYS A 86 -5.73 8.04 -1.70
CA LYS A 86 -6.60 8.52 -0.62
C LYS A 86 -7.38 7.44 0.12
N LEU A 87 -7.54 6.25 -0.46
CA LEU A 87 -8.31 5.16 0.17
C LEU A 87 -7.41 3.98 0.55
N LEU A 88 -6.37 3.69 -0.23
CA LEU A 88 -5.47 2.57 0.05
C LEU A 88 -4.26 3.01 0.89
N LEU A 89 -3.62 4.13 0.53
CA LEU A 89 -2.38 4.62 1.14
C LEU A 89 -2.58 5.69 2.22
N TRP A 90 -3.82 6.04 2.56
CA TRP A 90 -4.10 7.12 3.49
C TRP A 90 -4.31 6.63 4.92
N PRO A 91 -3.25 6.69 5.74
CA PRO A 91 -3.39 6.98 7.17
C PRO A 91 -3.14 8.47 7.43
N PRO A 92 -3.98 9.16 8.21
CA PRO A 92 -3.72 10.55 8.61
C PRO A 92 -2.38 10.74 9.35
N GLN A 93 -1.80 9.70 9.95
CA GLN A 93 -0.47 9.74 10.54
C GLN A 93 0.70 9.76 9.52
N PHE A 94 0.51 9.31 8.28
CA PHE A 94 1.59 9.27 7.27
C PHE A 94 1.90 10.65 6.67
N LEU A 95 0.97 11.61 6.73
CA LEU A 95 1.26 13.01 6.38
C LEU A 95 2.22 13.70 7.36
N SER A 96 2.50 13.11 8.52
CA SER A 96 3.58 13.58 9.39
C SER A 96 4.96 13.08 8.92
N PHE A 97 5.00 12.09 8.03
CA PHE A 97 6.21 11.42 7.53
C PHE A 97 6.72 12.00 6.20
N GLU A 98 6.00 12.93 5.57
CA GLU A 98 6.48 13.74 4.41
C GLU A 98 7.69 14.65 4.73
N ARG A 99 8.34 14.49 5.89
CA ARG A 99 9.60 15.15 6.23
C ARG A 99 10.80 14.20 6.25
N PHE A 100 10.71 13.03 5.62
CA PHE A 100 11.86 12.17 5.37
C PHE A 100 12.20 12.15 3.87
N ASP A 101 13.08 13.10 3.51
CA ASP A 101 14.01 13.13 2.39
C ASP A 101 13.66 12.34 1.10
N MET A 102 12.99 13.02 0.17
CA MET A 102 13.09 12.76 -1.28
C MET A 102 13.77 13.94 -1.99
N ASP A 103 14.62 14.70 -1.26
CA ASP A 103 15.44 15.80 -1.77
C ASP A 103 16.96 15.47 -1.76
N LYS A 104 17.30 14.18 -1.63
CA LYS A 104 18.71 13.78 -1.56
C LYS A 104 19.05 12.52 -2.34
N TYR A 105 18.62 12.45 -3.60
CA TYR A 105 19.33 11.76 -4.69
C TYR A 105 19.01 12.43 -6.03
#